data_AF-A0A7C4YG85-F1
#
_entry.id   AF-A0A7C4YG85-F1
#
_cell.length_a   1.000
_cell.length_b   1.000
_cell.length_c   1.000
_cell.angle_alpha   90.00
_cell.angle_beta   90.00
_cell.angle_gamma   90.00
#
_symmetry.space_group_name_H-M   'P 1'
#
loop_
_entity.id
_entity.type
_entity.pdbx_description
1 polymer ?
#
loop_
_entity_poly.entity_id
_entity_poly.type
_entity_poly.pdbx_seq_one_letter_code
_entity_poly.pdbx_strand_id
1 'polypeptide(L)'
;MKHFVALLINPFIYDFAAYNFWSKPLGLLYIGSILRKNGFEVYLIDCMEPDEKTRKEDGRSHYLREKVEKPEVLRGIEKPLRRYGISEKELRRKLEL
;
A
#
# COMPACT_ATOMS: atom_id res chain seq x y z
N MET A 1 -14.40 28.12 -9.80
CA MET A 1 -14.58 27.00 -8.85
C MET A 1 -13.23 26.66 -8.26
N LYS A 2 -13.12 26.45 -6.94
CA LYS A 2 -11.84 26.01 -6.34
C LYS A 2 -11.54 24.59 -6.82
N HIS A 3 -10.33 24.40 -7.34
CA HIS A 3 -9.83 23.08 -7.73
C HIS A 3 -9.17 22.46 -6.50
N PHE A 4 -9.73 21.36 -6.00
CA PHE A 4 -9.20 20.67 -4.83
C PHE A 4 -8.48 19.39 -5.26
N VAL A 5 -7.28 19.19 -4.72
CA VAL A 5 -6.49 17.98 -4.95
C VAL A 5 -6.56 17.12 -3.69
N ALA A 6 -6.85 15.83 -3.86
CA ALA A 6 -6.79 14.83 -2.80
C ALA A 6 -5.80 13.73 -3.15
N LEU A 7 -4.83 13.51 -2.27
CA LEU A 7 -3.92 12.37 -2.32
C LEU A 7 -4.39 11.30 -1.34
N LEU A 8 -4.76 10.14 -1.87
CA LEU A 8 -5.18 8.97 -1.11
C LEU A 8 -4.02 7.98 -1.03
N ILE A 9 -3.71 7.51 0.17
CA ILE A 9 -2.60 6.56 0.40
C ILE A 9 -3.13 5.33 1.11
N ASN A 10 -2.99 4.17 0.48
CA ASN A 10 -3.08 2.88 1.18
C ASN A 10 -1.67 2.55 1.71
N PRO A 11 -1.45 2.55 3.03
CA PRO A 11 -0.10 2.50 3.60
C PRO A 11 0.50 1.09 3.58
N PHE A 12 1.78 1.00 3.93
CA PHE A 12 2.46 -0.27 4.21
C PHE A 12 1.80 -1.02 5.36
N ILE A 13 2.02 -2.34 5.37
CA ILE A 13 1.68 -3.19 6.52
C ILE A 13 2.98 -3.63 7.20
N TYR A 14 3.05 -3.50 8.52
CA TYR A 14 4.13 -4.06 9.34
C TYR A 14 3.58 -5.28 10.07
N ASP A 15 4.05 -6.46 9.70
CA ASP A 15 3.51 -7.71 10.24
C ASP A 15 4.54 -8.84 10.17
N PHE A 16 4.27 -9.94 10.87
CA PHE A 16 5.03 -11.17 10.81
C PHE A 16 4.58 -12.06 9.63
N ALA A 17 3.32 -11.93 9.20
CA ALA A 17 2.73 -12.78 8.15
C ALA A 17 1.54 -12.14 7.39
N ALA A 18 1.80 -11.08 6.60
CA ALA A 18 0.78 -10.53 5.69
C ALA A 18 0.74 -11.29 4.35
N TYR A 19 -0.47 -11.63 3.89
CA TYR A 19 -0.71 -12.32 2.62
C TYR A 19 -1.62 -11.52 1.69
N ASN A 20 -1.27 -11.50 0.41
CA ASN A 20 -2.05 -10.83 -0.63
C ASN A 20 -3.19 -11.75 -1.10
N PHE A 21 -4.33 -11.71 -0.41
CA PHE A 21 -5.56 -12.40 -0.81
C PHE A 21 -6.35 -11.59 -1.84
N TRP A 22 -5.70 -11.17 -2.94
CA TRP A 22 -6.26 -10.22 -3.92
C TRP A 22 -6.78 -8.93 -3.27
N SER A 23 -6.15 -8.51 -2.17
CA SER A 23 -6.62 -7.38 -1.37
C SER A 23 -6.59 -6.10 -2.18
N LYS A 24 -7.61 -5.25 -2.00
CA LYS A 24 -7.62 -3.87 -2.49
C LYS A 24 -8.15 -2.96 -1.38
N PRO A 25 -7.73 -1.68 -1.33
CA PRO A 25 -8.17 -0.75 -0.29
C PRO A 25 -9.59 -0.23 -0.59
N LEU A 26 -10.59 -1.12 -0.57
CA LEU A 26 -11.94 -0.86 -1.08
C LEU A 26 -12.58 0.39 -0.45
N GLY A 27 -12.46 0.56 0.87
CA GLY A 27 -12.95 1.77 1.55
C GLY A 27 -12.32 3.05 1.00
N LEU A 28 -11.00 3.05 0.78
CA LEU A 28 -10.28 4.19 0.19
C LEU A 28 -10.71 4.46 -1.25
N LEU A 29 -10.97 3.41 -2.04
CA LEU A 29 -11.49 3.53 -3.40
C LEU A 29 -12.89 4.15 -3.42
N TYR A 30 -13.76 3.80 -2.46
CA TYR A 30 -15.07 4.44 -2.32
C TYR A 30 -14.95 5.94 -1.97
N ILE A 31 -14.08 6.28 -1.02
CA ILE A 31 -13.81 7.69 -0.70
C ILE A 31 -13.28 8.44 -1.93
N GLY A 32 -12.34 7.86 -2.68
CA GLY A 32 -11.85 8.45 -3.93
C GLY A 32 -12.94 8.64 -4.98
N SER A 33 -13.89 7.71 -5.11
CA SER A 33 -15.04 7.85 -6.00
C SER A 33 -15.94 9.03 -5.59
N ILE A 34 -16.22 9.17 -4.30
CA ILE A 34 -17.02 10.27 -3.75
C ILE A 34 -16.32 11.60 -4.00
N LEU A 35 -15.02 11.69 -3.72
CA LEU A 35 -14.22 12.91 -3.94
C LEU A 35 -14.21 13.32 -5.43
N ARG A 36 -13.95 12.37 -6.34
CA ARG A 36 -13.99 12.62 -7.79
C ARG A 36 -15.35 13.15 -8.24
N LYS A 37 -16.46 12.56 -7.76
CA LYS A 37 -17.82 13.02 -8.07
C LYS A 37 -18.12 14.44 -7.59
N ASN A 38 -17.40 14.92 -6.57
CA ASN A 38 -17.54 16.25 -6.01
C ASN A 38 -16.48 17.24 -6.55
N GLY A 39 -15.83 16.92 -7.68
CA GLY A 39 -14.95 17.84 -8.38
C GLY A 39 -13.50 17.88 -7.87
N PHE A 40 -13.09 16.91 -7.05
CA PHE A 40 -11.69 16.77 -6.65
C PHE A 40 -10.87 16.10 -7.76
N GLU A 41 -9.66 16.59 -7.98
CA GLU A 41 -8.61 15.83 -8.62
C GLU A 41 -8.04 14.83 -7.61
N VAL A 42 -8.11 13.54 -7.93
CA VAL A 42 -7.79 12.46 -6.97
C VAL A 42 -6.64 11.61 -7.47
N TYR A 43 -5.57 11.62 -6.67
CA TYR A 43 -4.39 10.77 -6.80
C TYR A 43 -4.48 9.62 -5.79
N LEU A 44 -4.06 8.43 -6.21
CA LEU A 44 -4.01 7.24 -5.36
C LEU A 44 -2.62 6.64 -5.39
N ILE A 45 -2.03 6.48 -4.22
CA ILE A 45 -0.81 5.68 -4.02
C ILE A 45 -1.21 4.44 -3.21
N ASP A 46 -1.20 3.29 -3.87
CA ASP A 46 -1.40 2.01 -3.21
C ASP A 46 -0.04 1.39 -2.86
N CYS A 47 0.40 1.51 -1.60
CA CYS A 47 1.67 0.93 -1.19
C CYS A 47 1.63 -0.60 -1.19
N MET A 48 0.44 -1.21 -1.15
CA MET A 48 0.26 -2.66 -1.16
C MET A 48 0.00 -3.18 -2.59
N GLU A 49 0.35 -2.40 -3.61
CA GLU A 49 0.19 -2.83 -4.99
C GLU A 49 0.97 -4.13 -5.26
N PRO A 50 0.39 -5.05 -6.06
CA PRO A 50 1.04 -6.30 -6.40
C PRO A 50 2.30 -6.06 -7.22
N ASP A 51 3.36 -6.85 -6.98
CA ASP A 51 4.51 -6.86 -7.88
C ASP A 51 4.15 -7.60 -9.16
N GLU A 52 3.97 -6.84 -10.26
CA GLU A 52 3.67 -7.37 -11.59
C GLU A 52 4.71 -8.41 -12.05
N LYS A 53 5.97 -8.34 -11.57
CA LYS A 53 6.99 -9.35 -11.90
C LYS A 53 6.71 -10.71 -11.29
N THR A 54 5.98 -10.76 -10.18
CA THR A 54 5.64 -11.99 -9.46
C THR A 54 4.19 -12.41 -9.67
N ARG A 55 3.47 -11.68 -10.53
CA ARG A 55 2.07 -11.93 -10.82
C ARG A 55 1.91 -13.18 -11.67
N LYS A 56 1.12 -14.12 -11.17
CA LYS A 56 0.73 -15.34 -11.85
C LYS A 56 -0.42 -15.07 -12.81
N GLU A 57 -0.65 -15.99 -13.75
CA GLU A 57 -1.75 -15.92 -14.72
C GLU A 57 -3.14 -15.84 -14.05
N ASP A 58 -3.29 -16.44 -12.87
CA ASP A 58 -4.51 -16.36 -12.05
C ASP A 58 -4.65 -15.06 -11.23
N GLY A 59 -3.77 -14.09 -11.46
CA GLY A 59 -3.78 -12.78 -10.82
C GLY A 59 -3.21 -12.75 -9.41
N ARG A 60 -2.76 -13.88 -8.84
CA ARG A 60 -2.07 -13.90 -7.54
C ARG A 60 -0.67 -13.33 -7.67
N SER A 61 -0.24 -12.61 -6.64
CA SER A 61 1.14 -12.16 -6.48
C SER A 61 1.48 -12.14 -5.01
N HIS A 62 2.77 -12.21 -4.68
CA HIS A 62 3.20 -11.92 -3.32
C HIS A 62 3.32 -10.42 -3.14
N TYR A 63 3.07 -9.94 -1.92
CA TYR A 63 3.55 -8.61 -1.59
C TYR A 63 5.07 -8.58 -1.63
N LEU A 64 5.62 -7.49 -2.16
CA LEU A 64 6.97 -7.09 -1.82
C LEU A 64 7.09 -6.97 -0.30
N ARG A 65 8.23 -7.37 0.25
CA ARG A 65 8.46 -7.33 1.68
C ARG A 65 9.92 -7.17 2.01
N GLU A 66 10.19 -6.35 3.01
CA GLU A 66 11.52 -6.08 3.53
C GLU A 66 11.55 -6.39 5.02
N LYS A 67 12.62 -7.05 5.49
CA LYS A 67 12.81 -7.27 6.92
C LYS A 67 13.13 -5.92 7.58
N VAL A 68 12.46 -5.64 8.69
CA VAL A 68 12.68 -4.41 9.46
C VAL A 68 13.08 -4.74 10.90
N GLU A 69 13.62 -3.75 11.59
CA GLU A 69 13.90 -3.86 13.01
C GLU A 69 12.60 -4.05 13.79
N LYS A 70 12.62 -4.97 14.77
CA LYS A 70 11.49 -5.17 15.66
C LYS A 70 11.53 -4.10 16.75
N PRO A 71 10.40 -3.39 16.99
CA PRO A 71 10.23 -2.63 18.22
C PRO A 71 10.52 -3.50 19.44
N GLU A 72 11.04 -2.90 20.52
CA GLU A 72 11.44 -3.63 21.72
C GLU A 72 10.30 -4.49 22.31
N VAL A 73 9.08 -3.96 22.31
CA VAL A 73 7.86 -4.66 22.75
C VAL A 73 7.58 -5.96 21.96
N LEU A 74 8.14 -6.11 20.76
CA LEU A 74 7.98 -7.28 19.89
C LEU A 74 9.21 -8.19 19.85
N ARG A 75 10.26 -7.92 20.63
CA ARG A 75 11.54 -8.66 20.58
C ARG A 75 11.39 -10.16 20.89
N GLY A 76 10.44 -10.52 21.77
CA GLY A 76 10.17 -11.92 22.17
C GLY A 76 9.50 -12.77 21.10
N ILE A 77 9.00 -12.18 20.01
CA ILE A 77 8.40 -12.94 18.90
C ILE A 77 9.52 -13.46 18.01
N GLU A 78 9.62 -14.76 17.76
CA GLU A 78 10.72 -15.32 16.97
C GLU A 78 10.66 -14.91 15.49
N LYS A 79 9.45 -14.89 14.90
CA LYS A 79 9.24 -14.58 13.48
C LYS A 79 9.76 -13.19 13.12
N PRO A 80 10.42 -12.99 11.97
CA PRO A 80 10.90 -11.67 11.57
C PRO A 80 9.73 -10.73 11.28
N LEU A 81 9.79 -9.50 11.80
CA LEU A 81 8.90 -8.43 11.41
C LEU A 81 9.30 -7.95 10.02
N ARG A 82 8.30 -7.74 9.16
CA ARG A 82 8.52 -7.25 7.80
C ARG A 82 7.59 -6.09 7.50
N ARG A 83 8.08 -5.17 6.69
CA ARG A 83 7.29 -4.14 6.02
C ARG A 83 6.85 -4.70 4.67
N TYR A 84 5.56 -4.79 4.44
CA TYR A 84 4.95 -5.27 3.21
C TYR A 84 4.52 -4.08 2.35
N GLY A 85 4.62 -4.26 1.03
CA GLY A 85 4.36 -3.25 0.03
C GLY A 85 5.61 -2.77 -0.70
N ILE A 86 5.43 -1.79 -1.58
CA ILE A 86 6.49 -1.18 -2.40
C ILE A 86 7.66 -0.66 -1.57
N SER A 87 8.82 -0.45 -2.19
CA SER A 87 9.96 0.16 -1.49
C SER A 87 9.66 1.61 -1.07
N GLU A 88 10.32 2.10 -0.02
CA GLU A 88 10.24 3.53 0.33
C GLU A 88 10.72 4.43 -0.81
N LYS A 89 11.71 3.97 -1.59
CA LYS A 89 12.19 4.67 -2.79
C LYS A 89 11.06 4.85 -3.81
N GLU A 90 10.27 3.80 -4.03
CA GLU A 90 9.14 3.85 -4.96
C GLU A 90 8.01 4.74 -4.44
N LEU A 91 7.72 4.70 -3.12
CA LEU A 91 6.78 5.64 -2.52
C LEU A 91 7.23 7.09 -2.72
N ARG A 92 8.51 7.41 -2.45
CA ARG A 92 9.06 8.77 -2.65
C ARG A 92 8.92 9.21 -4.11
N ARG A 93 9.26 8.34 -5.06
CA ARG A 93 9.08 8.62 -6.50
C ARG A 93 7.62 8.92 -6.86
N LYS A 94 6.65 8.22 -6.26
CA LYS A 94 5.22 8.47 -6.49
C LYS A 94 4.70 9.75 -5.81
N LEU A 95 5.39 10.25 -4.77
CA LEU A 95 5.04 11.49 -4.07
C LEU A 95 5.56 12.74 -4.77
N GLU A 96 6.54 12.62 -5.66
CA GLU A 96 7.09 13.71 -6.49
C GLU A 96 6.17 14.09 -7.66
N LEU A 97 4.85 14.07 -7.45
CA LEU A 97 3.80 14.37 -8.44
C LEU A 97 4.10 15.58 -9.33
#